data_AF-A0A8S2X7G4-F1
#
_entry.id   AF-A0A8S2X7G4-F1
#
_cell.length_a   1.000
_cell.length_b   1.000
_cell.length_c   1.000
_cell.angle_alpha   90.00
_cell.angle_beta   90.00
_cell.angle_gamma   90.00
#
_symmetry.space_group_name_H-M   'P 1'
#
loop_
_entity.id
_entity.type
_entity.pdbx_description
1 polymer ?
#
loop_
_entity_poly.entity_id
_entity_poly.type
_entity_poly.pdbx_seq_one_letter_code
_entity_poly.pdbx_strand_id
1 'polypeptide(L)'
;DAKHNLFIAGGVGIGPLSAMVQYLSANGKSSSASLIHCVRTAGHAIFADKLRAALPEGQYVLLTADQPISKAILASKLQPDT
;
A
#
# COMPACT_ATOMS: atom_id res chain seq x y z
N ASP A 1 -13.51 -6.78 -12.97
CA ASP A 1 -12.33 -6.68 -12.08
C ASP A 1 -11.12 -6.20 -12.85
N ALA A 2 -10.33 -5.30 -12.24
CA ALA A 2 -9.01 -4.97 -12.76
C ALA A 2 -8.07 -6.16 -12.54
N LYS A 3 -7.13 -6.38 -13.47
CA LYS A 3 -6.06 -7.40 -13.33
C LYS A 3 -5.24 -7.14 -12.06
N HIS A 4 -4.98 -5.86 -11.77
CA HIS A 4 -4.25 -5.40 -10.60
C HIS A 4 -4.79 -4.04 -10.13
N ASN A 5 -4.79 -3.80 -8.83
CA ASN A 5 -5.25 -2.55 -8.20
C ASN A 5 -4.05 -1.85 -7.55
N LEU A 6 -3.77 -0.61 -7.94
CA LEU A 6 -2.79 0.23 -7.24
C LEU A 6 -3.52 1.27 -6.38
N PHE A 7 -3.34 1.15 -5.07
CA PHE A 7 -3.85 2.10 -4.10
C PHE A 7 -2.75 3.08 -3.68
N ILE A 8 -3.08 4.37 -3.62
CA ILE A 8 -2.19 5.41 -3.12
C ILE A 8 -2.95 6.23 -2.08
N ALA A 9 -2.50 6.17 -0.82
CA ALA A 9 -3.12 6.88 0.31
C ALA A 9 -2.16 7.90 0.91
N GLY A 10 -2.69 9.08 1.26
CA GLY A 10 -2.01 10.08 2.07
C GLY A 10 -2.71 10.30 3.40
N GLY A 11 -2.01 10.11 4.52
CA GLY A 11 -2.55 10.33 5.86
C GLY A 11 -3.88 9.61 6.09
N VAL A 12 -4.90 10.36 6.54
CA VAL A 12 -6.24 9.81 6.85
C VAL A 12 -6.97 9.21 5.64
N GLY A 13 -6.54 9.53 4.40
CA GLY A 13 -7.06 8.92 3.17
C GLY A 13 -6.89 7.39 3.12
N ILE A 14 -6.08 6.81 4.02
CA ILE A 14 -5.94 5.36 4.15
C ILE A 14 -7.22 4.64 4.59
N GLY A 15 -8.15 5.32 5.28
CA GLY A 15 -9.35 4.72 5.85
C GLY A 15 -10.15 3.87 4.84
N PRO A 16 -10.71 4.45 3.77
CA PRO A 16 -11.45 3.71 2.76
C PRO A 16 -10.59 2.69 2.01
N LEU A 17 -9.32 3.01 1.71
CA LEU A 17 -8.45 2.09 0.96
C LEU A 17 -8.09 0.84 1.78
N SER A 18 -7.96 0.98 3.09
CA SER A 18 -7.77 -0.16 4.00
C SER A 18 -8.94 -1.14 3.95
N ALA A 19 -10.18 -0.64 3.88
CA ALA A 19 -11.35 -1.49 3.72
C ALA A 19 -11.35 -2.22 2.37
N MET A 20 -10.95 -1.55 1.28
CA MET A 20 -10.83 -2.17 -0.05
C MET A 20 -9.76 -3.26 -0.10
N VAL A 21 -8.59 -3.01 0.49
CA VAL A 21 -7.50 -4.00 0.60
C VAL A 21 -7.95 -5.20 1.43
N GLN A 22 -8.61 -4.97 2.57
CA GLN A 22 -9.15 -6.05 3.40
C GLN A 22 -10.23 -6.84 2.68
N TYR A 23 -11.09 -6.20 1.91
CA TYR A 23 -12.07 -6.89 1.07
C TYR A 23 -11.39 -7.81 0.05
N LEU A 24 -10.38 -7.32 -0.67
CA LEU A 24 -9.62 -8.15 -1.62
C LEU A 24 -8.94 -9.32 -0.90
N SER A 25 -8.34 -9.07 0.26
CA SER A 25 -7.68 -10.10 1.06
C SER A 25 -8.64 -11.19 1.54
N ALA A 26 -9.80 -10.80 2.09
CA ALA A 26 -10.83 -11.72 2.55
C ALA A 26 -11.42 -12.58 1.41
N ASN A 27 -11.33 -12.13 0.17
CA ASN A 27 -11.78 -12.85 -1.02
C ASN A 27 -10.64 -13.60 -1.75
N GLY A 28 -9.47 -13.76 -1.13
CA GLY A 28 -8.34 -14.48 -1.73
C GLY A 28 -7.67 -13.74 -2.90
N LYS A 29 -7.90 -12.43 -3.02
CA LYS A 29 -7.40 -11.56 -4.10
C LYS A 29 -6.28 -10.61 -3.65
N SER A 30 -5.62 -10.89 -2.51
CA SER A 30 -4.51 -10.08 -1.99
C SER A 30 -3.40 -9.83 -3.00
N SER A 31 -3.09 -10.80 -3.86
CA SER A 31 -2.02 -10.69 -4.86
C SER A 31 -2.31 -9.73 -6.01
N SER A 32 -3.57 -9.30 -6.17
CA SER A 32 -4.03 -8.34 -7.18
C SER A 32 -4.09 -6.90 -6.66
N ALA A 33 -3.36 -6.58 -5.58
CA ALA A 33 -3.41 -5.26 -4.95
C ALA A 33 -2.05 -4.80 -4.41
N SER A 34 -1.57 -3.65 -4.86
CA SER A 34 -0.45 -2.95 -4.25
C SER A 34 -0.92 -1.67 -3.55
N LEU A 35 -0.27 -1.31 -2.45
CA LEU A 35 -0.58 -0.11 -1.67
C LEU A 35 0.68 0.72 -1.40
N ILE A 36 0.62 1.99 -1.78
CA ILE A 36 1.56 3.03 -1.36
C ILE A 36 0.87 3.89 -0.31
N HIS A 37 1.39 3.90 0.92
CA HIS A 37 0.87 4.68 2.04
C HIS A 37 1.87 5.76 2.42
N CYS A 38 1.51 7.01 2.19
CA CYS A 38 2.30 8.19 2.49
C CYS A 38 1.83 8.83 3.79
N VAL A 39 2.76 9.03 4.73
CA VAL A 39 2.49 9.67 6.03
C VAL A 39 3.60 10.65 6.39
N ARG A 40 3.39 11.50 7.40
CA ARG A 40 4.45 12.42 7.84
C ARG A 40 5.61 11.68 8.50
N THR A 41 5.31 10.80 9.46
CA THR A 41 6.27 9.93 10.14
C THR A 41 5.68 8.53 10.26
N ALA A 42 6.52 7.51 10.46
CA ALA A 42 6.05 6.11 10.55
C ALA A 42 4.99 5.89 11.64
N GLY A 43 5.05 6.65 12.75
CA GLY A 43 4.04 6.59 13.82
C GLY A 43 2.63 7.04 13.40
N HIS A 44 2.49 7.74 12.27
CA HIS A 44 1.19 8.14 11.71
C HIS A 44 0.62 7.09 10.74
N ALA A 45 1.30 5.96 10.53
CA ALA A 45 0.87 4.91 9.61
C ALA A 45 -0.26 4.05 10.22
N ILE A 46 -1.47 4.59 10.25
CA ILE A 46 -2.65 3.88 10.74
C ILE A 46 -2.88 2.62 9.89
N PHE A 47 -3.23 1.51 10.54
CA PHE A 47 -3.44 0.20 9.94
C PHE A 47 -2.21 -0.47 9.31
N ALA A 48 -1.00 0.09 9.46
CA ALA A 48 0.20 -0.44 8.80
C ALA A 48 0.41 -1.95 9.02
N ASP A 49 0.26 -2.43 10.26
CA ASP A 49 0.47 -3.85 10.56
C ASP A 49 -0.62 -4.73 9.96
N LYS A 50 -1.89 -4.27 9.98
CA LYS A 50 -3.00 -4.98 9.34
C LYS A 50 -2.81 -5.06 7.83
N LEU A 51 -2.38 -3.97 7.20
CA LEU A 51 -2.14 -3.90 5.76
C LEU A 51 -0.94 -4.74 5.35
N ARG A 52 0.13 -4.75 6.15
CA ARG A 52 1.29 -5.62 5.96
C ARG A 52 0.93 -7.10 6.08
N ALA A 53 -0.02 -7.45 6.95
CA ALA A 53 -0.53 -8.82 7.05
C ALA A 53 -1.51 -9.21 5.93
N ALA A 54 -2.26 -8.23 5.39
CA ALA A 54 -3.27 -8.47 4.35
C ALA A 54 -2.69 -8.60 2.94
N LEU A 55 -1.52 -8.00 2.69
CA LEU A 55 -0.87 -7.97 1.38
C LEU A 55 0.37 -8.85 1.34
N PRO A 56 0.73 -9.41 0.17
CA PRO A 56 1.99 -10.12 0.01
C PRO A 56 3.19 -9.22 0.29
N GLU A 57 4.33 -9.85 0.59
CA GLU A 57 5.60 -9.16 0.75
C GLU A 57 5.89 -8.27 -0.48
N GLY A 58 6.35 -7.04 -0.24
CA GLY A 58 6.64 -6.07 -1.30
C GLY A 58 5.43 -5.35 -1.90
N GLN A 59 4.19 -5.75 -1.59
CA GLN A 59 2.99 -5.07 -2.10
C GLN A 59 2.47 -3.96 -1.18
N TYR A 60 3.06 -3.79 0.02
CA TYR A 60 2.81 -2.65 0.90
C TYR A 60 4.06 -1.78 1.06
N VAL A 61 3.97 -0.53 0.61
CA VAL A 61 5.04 0.46 0.67
C VAL A 61 4.64 1.62 1.58
N LEU A 62 5.40 1.84 2.65
CA LEU A 62 5.27 3.00 3.53
C LEU A 62 6.30 4.06 3.14
N LEU A 63 5.84 5.29 2.92
CA LEU A 63 6.65 6.47 2.63
C LEU A 63 6.44 7.52 3.72
N THR A 64 7.52 8.16 4.16
CA THR A 64 7.52 9.21 5.17
C THR A 64 8.02 10.54 4.59
N ALA A 65 7.99 11.63 5.35
CA ALA A 65 8.59 12.89 4.91
C ALA A 65 10.10 12.77 4.63
N ASP A 66 10.81 11.91 5.37
CA ASP A 66 12.26 11.67 5.19
C ASP A 66 12.56 10.76 3.99
N GLN A 67 11.56 9.99 3.54
CA GLN A 67 11.62 9.15 2.35
C GLN A 67 10.39 9.41 1.48
N PRO A 68 10.31 10.59 0.84
CA PRO A 68 9.13 10.99 0.09
C PRO A 68 8.99 10.16 -1.18
N ILE A 69 7.84 10.27 -1.83
CA ILE A 69 7.63 9.62 -3.13
C ILE A 69 8.62 10.15 -4.16
N SER A 70 9.36 9.23 -4.78
CA SER A 70 10.29 9.52 -5.88
C SER A 70 10.40 8.32 -6.80
N LYS A 71 10.79 8.55 -8.07
CA LYS A 71 10.98 7.47 -9.03
C LYS A 71 11.98 6.42 -8.55
N ALA A 72 13.07 6.87 -7.91
CA ALA A 72 14.10 5.99 -7.37
C ALA A 72 13.57 5.10 -6.23
N ILE A 73 12.77 5.68 -5.32
CA ILE A 73 12.18 4.93 -4.20
C ILE A 73 11.10 3.96 -4.69
N LEU A 74 10.28 4.34 -5.66
CA LEU A 74 9.30 3.44 -6.25
C LEU A 74 9.98 2.28 -6.98
N ALA A 75 11.04 2.56 -7.75
CA ALA A 75 11.79 1.51 -8.46
C ALA A 75 12.50 0.52 -7.53
N SER A 76 12.86 0.93 -6.30
CA SER A 76 13.46 0.02 -5.32
C SER A 76 12.45 -0.77 -4.49
N LYS A 77 11.17 -0.39 -4.52
CA LYS A 77 10.12 -0.97 -3.65
C LYS A 77 8.96 -1.62 -4.40
N LEU A 78 8.79 -1.35 -5.69
CA LEU A 78 7.69 -1.83 -6.51
C LEU A 78 8.22 -2.48 -7.79
N GLN A 79 7.53 -3.52 -8.25
CA GLN A 79 7.77 -4.09 -9.56
C GLN A 79 6.71 -3.60 -10.55
N PRO A 80 7.09 -3.29 -11.81
CA PRO A 80 6.13 -3.03 -12.87
C PRO A 80 5.28 -4.29 -13.13
N ASP A 81 4.00 -4.10 -13.40
CA ASP A 81 3.19 -5.19 -13.97
C ASP A 81 3.74 -5.55 -15.35
N THR A 82 4.03 -6.83 -15.56
CA THR A 82 4.33 -7.44 -16.86
C THR A 82 3.09 -8.09 -17.50
#